data_AF-A0A937MIT3-F1
#
_entry.id   AF-A0A937MIT3-F1
#
_cell.length_a   1.000
_cell.length_b   1.000
_cell.length_c   1.000
_cell.angle_alpha   90.00
_cell.angle_beta   90.00
_cell.angle_gamma   90.00
#
_symmetry.space_group_name_H-M   'P 1'
#
loop_
_entity.id
_entity.type
_entity.pdbx_description
1 polymer ?
#
loop_
_entity_poly.entity_id
_entity_poly.type
_entity_poly.pdbx_seq_one_letter_code
_entity_poly.pdbx_strand_id
1 'polypeptide(L)' 'MSESNKQSDRRTCQDKIKTLEEMTVLAESLRQQGEKIALAHGVFDLLHFGHVRHLDEARR' A
#
# COMPACT_ATOMS: atom_id res chain seq x y z
N MET A 1 21.64 -12.29 -29.82
CA MET A 1 20.68 -12.94 -28.91
C MET A 1 20.98 -12.42 -27.52
N SER A 2 20.41 -11.25 -27.20
CA SER A 2 20.59 -10.55 -25.94
C SER A 2 19.44 -10.93 -25.03
N GLU A 3 19.72 -11.79 -24.06
CA GLU A 3 18.78 -12.09 -22.98
C GLU A 3 18.72 -10.88 -22.04
N SER A 4 17.70 -10.05 -22.25
CA SER A 4 17.34 -8.97 -21.32
C SER A 4 16.79 -9.59 -20.04
N ASN A 5 17.65 -9.74 -19.03
CA ASN A 5 17.27 -10.18 -17.68
C ASN A 5 16.37 -9.12 -17.02
N LYS A 6 15.07 -9.40 -16.91
CA LYS A 6 14.10 -8.57 -16.17
C LYS A 6 14.30 -8.75 -14.66
N GLN A 7 15.31 -8.10 -14.10
CA GLN A 7 15.45 -7.90 -12.66
C GLN A 7 14.52 -6.74 -12.21
N SER A 8 13.22 -6.81 -12.48
CA SER A 8 12.30 -5.74 -12.06
C SER A 8 11.66 -6.07 -10.72
N ASP A 9 11.86 -5.16 -9.76
CA ASP A 9 11.05 -4.98 -8.55
C ASP A 9 11.55 -5.64 -7.24
N ARG A 10 12.74 -5.26 -6.75
CA ARG A 10 13.11 -5.46 -5.34
C ARG A 10 12.89 -4.19 -4.53
N ARG A 11 11.62 -3.90 -4.19
CA ARG A 11 11.26 -2.83 -3.25
C ARG A 11 11.64 -3.21 -1.82
N THR A 12 12.20 -2.27 -1.09
CA THR A 12 12.50 -2.38 0.34
C THR A 12 11.27 -1.99 1.17
N CYS A 13 11.27 -2.34 2.47
CA CYS A 13 10.23 -1.87 3.37
C CYS A 13 10.20 -0.34 3.48
N GLN A 14 11.35 0.31 3.35
CA GLN A 14 11.49 1.75 3.44
C GLN A 14 10.69 2.48 2.35
N ASP A 15 10.60 1.88 1.15
CA ASP A 15 9.87 2.47 0.02
C ASP A 15 8.36 2.59 0.27
N LYS A 16 7.83 1.79 1.21
CA LYS A 16 6.40 1.78 1.60
C LYS A 16 6.07 2.79 2.71
N ILE A 17 7.07 3.27 3.46
CA ILE A 17 6.89 4.24 4.53
C ILE A 17 6.99 5.63 3.90
N LYS A 18 5.99 6.48 4.14
CA LYS A 18 5.91 7.83 3.57
C LYS A 18 5.91 8.88 4.66
N THR A 19 6.47 10.05 4.39
CA THR A 19 6.31 11.22 5.27
C THR A 19 4.89 11.77 5.15
N LEU A 20 4.54 12.70 6.03
CA LEU A 20 3.21 13.32 6.02
C LEU A 20 2.99 14.14 4.74
N GLU A 21 4.02 14.84 4.27
CA GLU A 21 4.00 15.63 3.04
C GLU A 21 3.79 14.73 1.82
N GLU A 22 4.54 13.63 1.72
CA GLU A 22 4.39 12.64 0.65
C GLU A 22 3.00 12.00 0.65
N MET A 23 2.48 11.66 1.84
CA MET A 23 1.16 11.07 1.99
C MET A 23 0.05 12.05 1.59
N THR A 24 0.24 13.34 1.85
CA THR A 24 -0.72 14.39 1.46
C THR A 24 -0.85 14.43 -0.07
N VAL A 25 0.27 14.50 -0.78
CA VAL A 25 0.30 14.50 -2.25
C VAL A 25 -0.31 13.21 -2.82
N LEU A 26 0.03 12.05 -2.24
CA LEU A 26 -0.52 10.76 -2.69
C LEU A 26 -2.03 10.69 -2.47
N ALA A 27 -2.52 11.12 -1.31
CA ALA A 27 -3.93 11.10 -0.98
C ALA A 27 -4.75 12.02 -1.90
N GLU A 28 -4.23 13.20 -2.25
CA GLU A 28 -4.88 14.10 -3.20
C GLU A 28 -5.01 13.47 -4.59
N SER A 29 -3.93 12.87 -5.10
CA SER A 29 -3.93 12.17 -6.39
C SER A 29 -4.96 11.03 -6.43
N LEU A 30 -5.02 10.21 -5.38
CA LEU A 30 -5.99 9.12 -5.27
C LEU A 30 -7.43 9.63 -5.18
N ARG A 31 -7.67 10.70 -4.42
CA ARG A 31 -9.00 11.34 -4.35
C ARG A 31 -9.43 11.90 -5.71
N GLN A 32 -8.52 12.49 -6.48
CA GLN A 32 -8.79 12.98 -7.84
C GLN A 32 -9.12 11.85 -8.83
N GLN A 33 -8.58 10.65 -8.60
CA GLN A 33 -8.92 9.44 -9.35
C GLN A 33 -10.27 8.83 -8.94
N GLY A 34 -10.92 9.38 -7.92
CA GLY A 34 -12.19 8.86 -7.38
C GLY A 34 -12.02 7.71 -6.38
N GLU A 35 -10.78 7.42 -5.97
CA GLU A 35 -10.50 6.36 -5.00
C GLU A 35 -10.90 6.76 -3.59
N LYS A 36 -11.39 5.79 -2.81
CA LYS A 36 -11.70 5.97 -1.39
C LYS A 36 -10.48 5.60 -0.54
N ILE A 37 -10.15 6.46 0.42
CA ILE A 37 -9.04 6.24 1.35
C ILE A 37 -9.61 5.87 2.72
N ALA A 38 -9.27 4.68 3.21
CA ALA A 38 -9.65 4.19 4.53
C ALA A 38 -8.43 4.07 5.45
N LEU A 39 -8.65 4.27 6.75
CA LEU A 39 -7.64 4.03 7.78
C LEU A 39 -7.75 2.58 8.26
N ALA A 40 -6.70 1.79 8.09
CA ALA A 40 -6.57 0.46 8.69
C ALA A 40 -5.45 0.50 9.73
N HIS A 41 -5.77 0.21 11.00
CA HIS A 41 -4.82 0.20 12.11
C HIS A 41 -4.81 -1.15 12.82
N GLY A 42 -3.66 -1.54 13.37
CA GLY A 42 -3.46 -2.83 14.02
C GLY A 42 -1.98 -3.18 14.09
N VAL A 43 -1.64 -4.20 14.88
CA VAL A 43 -0.23 -4.65 15.04
C VAL A 43 0.23 -5.45 13.83
N PHE A 44 -0.65 -6.19 13.16
CA PHE A 44 -0.40 -6.96 11.92
C PHE A 44 0.86 -7.87 11.93
N ASP A 45 1.39 -8.26 13.10
CA ASP A 45 2.63 -9.05 13.22
C ASP A 45 2.41 -10.53 12.80
N LEU A 46 1.51 -11.23 13.50
CA LEU A 46 1.00 -12.52 13.05
C LEU A 46 -0.26 -12.32 12.22
N LEU A 47 -0.12 -12.40 10.90
CA LEU A 47 -1.25 -12.32 9.99
C LEU A 47 -2.17 -13.53 10.18
N HIS A 48 -3.44 -13.25 10.49
CA HIS A 48 -4.49 -14.25 10.59
C HIS A 48 -5.76 -13.74 9.91
N PHE A 49 -6.75 -14.62 9.78
CA PHE A 49 -7.98 -14.34 9.03
C PHE A 49 -8.71 -13.07 9.50
N GLY A 50 -8.68 -12.75 10.79
CA GLY A 50 -9.19 -11.49 11.32
C GLY A 50 -8.62 -10.23 10.65
N HIS A 51 -7.32 -10.17 10.35
CA HIS A 51 -6.71 -9.04 9.63
C HIS A 51 -7.19 -8.95 8.19
N VAL A 52 -7.35 -10.08 7.50
CA VAL A 52 -7.89 -10.12 6.13
C VAL A 52 -9.32 -9.57 6.11
N ARG A 53 -10.16 -10.00 7.06
CA ARG A 53 -11.53 -9.48 7.20
C ARG A 53 -11.55 -7.99 7.48
N HIS A 54 -10.71 -7.51 8.40
CA HIS A 54 -10.61 -6.09 8.71
C HIS A 54 -10.26 -5.25 7.46
N LEU A 55 -9.31 -5.72 6.64
CA LEU A 55 -8.95 -5.04 5.40
C LEU A 55 -10.04 -5.13 4.32
N ASP A 56 -10.75 -6.26 4.21
CA ASP A 56 -11.89 -6.37 3.28
C ASP A 56 -13.05 -5.46 3.69
N GLU A 57 -13.33 -5.35 4.99
CA GLU A 57 -14.32 -4.42 5.53
C GLU A 57 -13.94 -2.96 5.23
N ALA A 58 -12.66 -2.58 5.36
CA ALA A 58 -12.19 -1.23 5.04
C ALA A 58 -12.23 -0.89 3.53
N ARG A 59 -12.20 -1.91 2.65
CA ARG A 59 -12.23 -1.73 1.19
C ARG A 59 -13.64 -1.46 0.63
N ARG A 60 -14.68 -1.92 1.33
CA ARG A 60 -16.09 -1.77 0.91
C ARG A 60 -16.53 -0.31 0.97
#